data_AF-A0A9E2FHI7-F1
#
_entry.id   AF-A0A9E2FHI7-F1
#
_cell.length_a   1.000
_cell.length_b   1.000
_cell.length_c   1.000
_cell.angle_alpha   90.00
_cell.angle_beta   90.00
_cell.angle_gamma   90.00
#
_symmetry.space_group_name_H-M   'P 1'
#
loop_
_entity.id
_entity.type
_entity.pdbx_description
1 polymer ?
#
loop_
_entity_poly.entity_id
_entity_poly.type
_entity_poly.pdbx_seq_one_letter_code
_entity_poly.pdbx_strand_id
1 'polypeptide(L)'
;MNQTTHLIEQHVLESESRLRHIDELIERARRLRTPEIEAQLNRTRRDRDRLANELGEVRNDDPNAVQRGERVKGMLQSVGLELEKALTAIFERDEKPRPS
;
A
#
# COMPACT_ATOMS: atom_id res chain seq x y z
N MET A 1 -9.46 27.36 -11.33
CA MET A 1 -8.79 26.21 -10.69
C MET A 1 -7.29 26.45 -10.78
N ASN A 2 -6.57 26.33 -9.66
CA ASN A 2 -5.14 26.61 -9.57
C ASN A 2 -4.33 25.33 -9.88
N GLN A 3 -3.16 25.45 -10.51
CA GLN A 3 -2.28 24.32 -10.86
C GLN A 3 -1.94 23.44 -9.65
N THR A 4 -1.78 24.05 -8.47
CA THR A 4 -1.53 23.35 -7.21
C THR A 4 -2.69 22.44 -6.80
N THR A 5 -3.94 22.89 -7.02
CA THR A 5 -5.13 22.09 -6.72
C THR A 5 -5.18 20.83 -7.58
N HIS A 6 -4.87 20.95 -8.88
CA HIS A 6 -4.81 19.78 -9.78
C HIS A 6 -3.73 18.78 -9.40
N LEU A 7 -2.55 19.25 -8.97
CA LEU A 7 -1.48 18.37 -8.51
C LEU A 7 -1.90 17.61 -7.23
N ILE A 8 -2.50 18.30 -6.27
CA ILE A 8 -3.01 17.66 -5.04
C ILE A 8 -4.06 16.59 -5.39
N GLU A 9 -5.03 16.91 -6.25
CA GLU A 9 -6.04 15.95 -6.69
C GLU A 9 -5.43 14.73 -7.39
N GLN A 10 -4.42 14.94 -8.25
CA GLN A 10 -3.71 13.85 -8.91
C GLN A 10 -3.01 12.94 -7.89
N HIS A 11 -2.29 13.51 -6.92
CA HIS A 11 -1.63 12.72 -5.87
C HIS A 11 -2.63 11.96 -5.01
N VAL A 12 -3.80 12.55 -4.73
CA VAL A 12 -4.89 11.88 -4.00
C VAL A 12 -5.41 10.68 -4.79
N LEU A 13 -5.77 10.87 -6.06
CA LEU A 13 -6.29 9.79 -6.92
C LEU A 13 -5.28 8.63 -7.08
N GLU A 14 -4.00 8.96 -7.29
CA GLU A 14 -2.94 7.95 -7.38
C GLU A 14 -2.76 7.19 -6.05
N SER A 15 -2.80 7.89 -4.92
CA SER A 15 -2.65 7.29 -3.60
C SER A 15 -3.85 6.40 -3.26
N GLU A 16 -5.07 6.81 -3.60
CA GLU A 16 -6.27 5.98 -3.45
C GLU A 16 -6.20 4.70 -4.29
N SER A 17 -5.68 4.79 -5.53
CA SER A 17 -5.47 3.62 -6.38
C SER A 17 -4.49 2.64 -5.74
N ARG A 18 -3.40 3.14 -5.15
CA ARG A 18 -2.41 2.32 -4.44
C ARG A 18 -2.96 1.68 -3.18
N LEU A 19 -3.78 2.41 -2.40
CA LEU A 19 -4.46 1.85 -1.24
C LEU A 19 -5.36 0.67 -1.63
N ARG A 20 -6.15 0.80 -2.70
CA ARG A 20 -6.96 -0.30 -3.23
C ARG A 20 -6.11 -1.50 -3.64
N HIS A 21 -4.98 -1.26 -4.30
CA HIS A 21 -4.06 -2.33 -4.67
C HIS A 21 -3.47 -3.05 -3.44
N ILE A 22 -3.09 -2.31 -2.40
CA ILE A 22 -2.62 -2.91 -1.14
C ILE A 22 -3.74 -3.75 -0.51
N ASP A 23 -4.99 -3.29 -0.52
CA ASP A 23 -6.12 -4.06 -0.01
C ASP A 23 -6.32 -5.38 -0.78
N GLU A 24 -6.18 -5.35 -2.12
CA GLU A 24 -6.20 -6.57 -2.94
C GLU A 24 -5.08 -7.55 -2.59
N LEU A 25 -3.86 -7.05 -2.39
CA LEU A 25 -2.72 -7.88 -1.98
C LEU A 25 -2.95 -8.47 -0.58
N ILE A 26 -3.50 -7.70 0.36
CA ILE A 26 -3.84 -8.18 1.71
C ILE A 26 -4.89 -9.30 1.63
N GLU A 27 -5.91 -9.15 0.80
CA GLU A 27 -6.95 -10.16 0.60
C GLU A 27 -6.39 -11.43 -0.07
N ARG A 28 -5.49 -11.30 -1.04
CA ARG A 28 -4.78 -12.44 -1.63
C ARG A 28 -3.94 -13.17 -0.59
N ALA A 29 -3.18 -12.43 0.22
CA ALA A 29 -2.35 -12.97 1.29
C ALA A 29 -3.16 -13.71 2.36
N ARG A 30 -4.34 -13.17 2.74
CA ARG A 30 -5.28 -13.83 3.67
C ARG A 30 -5.70 -15.22 3.20
N ARG A 31 -5.83 -15.45 1.89
CA ARG A 31 -6.22 -16.76 1.33
C ARG A 31 -5.15 -17.81 1.53
N LEU A 32 -3.88 -17.41 1.63
CA LEU A 32 -2.75 -18.32 1.85
C LEU A 32 -2.71 -18.86 3.29
N ARG A 33 -3.36 -18.16 4.25
CA ARG A 33 -3.47 -18.55 5.68
C ARG A 33 -2.15 -19.02 6.31
N THR A 34 -1.00 -18.50 5.87
CA THR A 34 0.29 -18.87 6.44
C THR A 34 0.61 -17.97 7.64
N PRO A 35 1.09 -18.52 8.77
CA PRO A 35 1.44 -17.74 9.95
C PRO A 35 2.59 -16.76 9.70
N GLU A 36 3.46 -17.07 8.72
CA GLU A 36 4.57 -16.21 8.29
C GLU A 36 4.06 -14.90 7.63
N ILE A 37 2.90 -14.96 6.96
CA ILE A 37 2.24 -13.80 6.34
C ILE A 37 1.42 -12.98 7.36
N GLU A 38 0.85 -13.61 8.39
CA GLU A 38 -0.06 -12.93 9.33
C GLU A 38 0.59 -11.75 10.07
N ALA A 39 1.85 -11.88 10.49
CA ALA A 39 2.60 -10.80 11.12
C ALA A 39 2.84 -9.64 10.15
N GLN A 40 3.18 -9.96 8.90
CA GLN A 40 3.40 -8.97 7.84
C GLN A 40 2.09 -8.27 7.47
N LEU A 41 0.99 -9.00 7.34
CA LEU A 41 -0.34 -8.42 7.04
C LEU A 41 -0.80 -7.45 8.12
N ASN A 42 -0.57 -7.77 9.39
CA ASN A 42 -0.94 -6.88 10.47
C ASN A 42 -0.13 -5.58 10.46
N ARG A 43 1.14 -5.62 10.05
CA ARG A 43 1.95 -4.40 9.83
C ARG A 43 1.43 -3.62 8.63
N THR A 44 1.28 -4.27 7.48
CA THR A 44 0.79 -3.62 6.26
C THR A 44 -0.59 -2.99 6.43
N ARG A 45 -1.51 -3.62 7.19
CA ARG A 45 -2.81 -3.01 7.52
C ARG A 45 -2.68 -1.73 8.33
N ARG A 46 -1.85 -1.74 9.38
CA ARG A 46 -1.62 -0.54 10.20
C ARG A 46 -1.00 0.58 9.38
N ASP A 47 -0.04 0.26 8.52
CA ASP A 47 0.60 1.23 7.63
C ASP A 47 -0.40 1.76 6.60
N ARG A 48 -1.25 0.90 6.02
CA ARG A 48 -2.35 1.28 5.13
C ARG A 48 -3.32 2.24 5.81
N ASP A 49 -3.79 1.90 7.01
CA ASP A 49 -4.74 2.72 7.76
C ASP A 49 -4.15 4.09 8.13
N ARG A 50 -2.89 4.11 8.54
CA ARG A 50 -2.16 5.35 8.81
C ARG A 50 -2.04 6.22 7.55
N LEU A 51 -1.62 5.63 6.43
CA LEU A 51 -1.45 6.35 5.17
C LEU A 51 -2.78 6.85 4.60
N ALA A 52 -3.88 6.10 4.79
CA ALA A 52 -5.22 6.54 4.43
C ALA A 52 -5.67 7.75 5.27
N ASN A 53 -5.35 7.77 6.56
CA ASN A 53 -5.62 8.93 7.42
C ASN A 53 -4.79 10.15 6.99
N GLU A 54 -3.48 9.98 6.77
CA GLU A 54 -2.60 11.04 6.29
C GLU A 54 -3.06 11.60 4.92
N LEU A 55 -3.60 10.75 4.04
CA LEU A 55 -4.18 11.16 2.76
C LEU A 55 -5.46 11.99 2.94
N GLY A 56 -6.30 11.64 3.92
CA GLY A 56 -7.47 12.43 4.30
C GLY A 56 -7.10 13.84 4.77
N GLU A 57 -5.98 13.97 5.48
CA GLU A 57 -5.45 15.27 5.93
C GLU A 57 -4.85 16.11 4.78
N VAL A 58 -4.24 15.47 3.77
CA VAL A 58 -3.75 16.15 2.55
C VAL A 58 -4.89 16.83 1.78
N ARG A 59 -6.10 16.24 1.83
CA ARG A 59 -7.28 16.77 1.13
C ARG A 59 -7.85 18.05 1.76
N ASN A 60 -7.53 18.36 3.02
CA ASN A 60 -8.06 19.52 3.75
C ASN A 60 -7.24 20.82 3.56
N ASP A 61 -6.67 21.03 2.37
CA ASP A 61 -6.07 22.30 1.92
C ASP A 61 -4.90 22.82 2.80
N ASP A 62 -3.96 21.93 3.15
CA ASP A 62 -2.72 22.33 3.82
C ASP A 62 -1.73 22.95 2.81
N PRO A 63 -1.02 24.04 3.16
CA PRO A 63 -0.01 24.64 2.28
C PRO A 63 1.15 23.69 1.88
N ASN A 64 1.33 22.59 2.61
CA ASN A 64 2.29 21.51 2.32
C ASN A 64 1.63 20.26 1.71
N ALA A 65 0.37 20.33 1.28
CA ALA A 65 -0.40 19.19 0.77
C ALA A 65 0.31 18.46 -0.38
N VAL A 66 0.97 19.17 -1.30
CA VAL A 66 1.76 18.55 -2.39
C VAL A 66 2.92 17.72 -1.84
N GLN A 67 3.72 18.28 -0.94
CA GLN A 67 4.88 17.57 -0.37
C GLN A 67 4.43 16.37 0.48
N ARG A 68 3.32 16.50 1.21
CA ARG A 68 2.75 15.39 1.98
C ARG A 68 2.15 14.32 1.07
N GLY A 69 1.45 14.70 -0.01
CA GLY A 69 0.94 13.77 -1.01
C GLY A 69 2.04 12.93 -1.67
N GLU A 70 3.14 13.57 -2.08
CA GLU A 70 4.31 12.85 -2.63
C GLU A 70 4.94 11.89 -1.62
N ARG A 71 5.04 12.28 -0.35
CA ARG A 71 5.54 11.41 0.72
C ARG A 71 4.63 10.19 0.92
N VAL A 72 3.32 10.41 1.03
CA VAL A 72 2.32 9.35 1.20
C VAL A 72 2.38 8.39 0.01
N LYS A 73 2.45 8.91 -1.22
CA LYS A 73 2.61 8.12 -2.44
C LYS A 73 3.86 7.23 -2.40
N GLY A 74 5.00 7.78 -1.98
CA GLY A 74 6.26 7.02 -1.84
C GLY A 74 6.16 5.90 -0.80
N MET A 75 5.53 6.18 0.35
CA MET A 75 5.30 5.18 1.40
C MET A 75 4.37 4.06 0.92
N LEU A 76 3.27 4.40 0.25
CA LEU A 76 2.33 3.42 -0.33
C LEU A 76 3.03 2.52 -1.35
N GLN A 77 3.90 3.08 -2.19
CA GLN A 77 4.69 2.29 -3.13
C GLN A 77 5.61 1.29 -2.43
N SER A 78 6.31 1.72 -1.38
CA SER A 78 7.20 0.85 -0.63
C SER A 78 6.44 -0.28 0.07
N VAL A 79 5.31 0.04 0.71
CA VAL A 79 4.48 -0.94 1.42
C VAL A 79 3.90 -1.97 0.46
N GLY A 80 3.37 -1.53 -0.70
CA GLY A 80 2.86 -2.42 -1.73
C GLY A 80 3.93 -3.37 -2.27
N LEU A 81 5.12 -2.85 -2.56
CA LEU A 81 6.24 -3.65 -3.09
C LEU A 81 6.73 -4.70 -2.08
N GLU A 82 6.84 -4.35 -0.80
CA GLU A 82 7.26 -5.30 0.23
C GLU A 82 6.22 -6.42 0.43
N LEU A 83 4.93 -6.09 0.35
CA LEU A 83 3.87 -7.10 0.41
C LEU A 83 3.86 -8.01 -0.83
N GLU A 84 4.09 -7.45 -2.02
CA GLU A 84 4.19 -8.23 -3.26
C GLU A 84 5.36 -9.22 -3.21
N LYS A 85 6.55 -8.77 -2.79
CA LYS A 85 7.72 -9.66 -2.61
C LYS A 85 7.44 -10.79 -1.63
N ALA A 86 6.82 -10.46 -0.49
CA ALA A 86 6.47 -11.46 0.52
C ALA A 86 5.49 -12.52 -0.04
N LEU A 87 4.53 -12.09 -0.86
CA LEU A 87 3.60 -13.01 -1.52
C LEU A 87 4.30 -13.89 -2.55
N THR A 88 5.11 -13.30 -3.43
CA THR A 88 5.87 -14.04 -4.46
C THR A 88 6.77 -15.09 -3.84
N ALA A 89 7.53 -14.76 -2.79
CA ALA A 89 8.42 -15.70 -2.11
C ALA A 89 7.69 -16.92 -1.52
N ILE A 90 6.40 -16.78 -1.21
CA ILE A 90 5.58 -17.88 -0.69
C ILE A 90 5.00 -18.72 -1.81
N PHE A 91 4.57 -18.11 -2.92
CA PHE A 91 4.16 -18.84 -4.12
C PHE A 91 5.33 -19.68 -4.69
N GLU A 92 6.53 -19.10 -4.78
CA GLU A 92 7.72 -19.82 -5.27
C GLU A 92 8.13 -20.99 -4.36
N ARG A 93 7.84 -20.92 -3.05
CA ARG A 93 8.08 -22.02 -2.11
C ARG A 93 7.07 -23.15 -2.24
N ASP A 94 5.82 -22.85 -2.59
CA ASP A 94 4.77 -23.86 -2.80
C ASP A 94 4.98 -24.65 -4.10
N GLU A 95 5.59 -24.01 -5.11
CA GLU A 95 5.83 -24.61 -6.43
C GLU A 95 7.06 -25.55 -6.49
N LYS A 96 7.86 -25.64 -5.43
CA LYS A 96 9.08 -26.47 -5.43
C LYS A 96 8.72 -27.94 -5.11
N PRO A 97 8.88 -28.91 -6.04
CA PRO A 97 8.55 -30.30 -5.77
C PRO A 97 9.44 -30.85 -4.66
N ARG A 98 8.83 -31.52 -3.67
CA ARG A 98 9.58 -32.31 -2.68
C ARG A 98 10.34 -33.41 -3.44
N PRO A 99 11.66 -33.57 -3.23
CA PRO A 99 12.34 -34.75 -3.74
C PRO A 99 11.78 -35.99 -3.01
N SER A 100 11.27 -36.94 -3.80
CA SER A 100 10.86 -38.28 -3.37
C SER A 100 12.03 -39.13 -2.91
#